data_AF-A0A5X0LUU1-F1
#
_entry.id   AF-A0A5X0LUU1-F1
#
_cell.length_a   1.000
_cell.length_b   1.000
_cell.length_c   1.000
_cell.angle_alpha   90.00
_cell.angle_beta   90.00
_cell.angle_gamma   90.00
#
_symmetry.space_group_name_H-M   'P 1'
#
loop_
_entity.id
_entity.type
_entity.pdbx_description
1 polymer ?
#
loop_
_entity_poly.entity_id
_entity_poly.type
_entity_poly.pdbx_seq_one_letter_code
_entity_poly.pdbx_strand_id
1 'polypeptide(L)'
;MPTHLVWFRRDLRLQDNLALAAACRDASARVLALYISTPAQWQAHDMAPRQAAFISAQLNALQAALAEKGIPLLFHEVADFNASIETVKNVCRQHDVSHLFYNYQYEFNERQRDAAVEKMLPSVICEGFDDSVILAPGAVMTGNHEMYKVFTPFKNAWLKRLKEDIPPCVPAPKIRVSGALSTPLTPVSLNYPQQAFDAALFPVEENVVIAQLRQ
;
A
#
# COMPACT_ATOMS: atom_id res chain seq x y z
N MET A 1 4.79 19.50 14.84
CA MET A 1 5.19 18.92 13.55
C MET A 1 4.27 17.73 13.30
N PRO A 2 3.52 17.68 12.19
CA PRO A 2 2.63 16.56 11.93
C PRO A 2 3.44 15.27 11.76
N THR A 3 2.89 14.17 12.27
CA THR A 3 3.35 12.81 11.96
C THR A 3 2.39 12.20 10.96
N HIS A 4 2.92 11.75 9.83
CA HIS A 4 2.20 11.03 8.77
C HIS A 4 2.56 9.54 8.87
N LEU A 5 1.55 8.69 8.82
CA LEU A 5 1.70 7.24 8.78
C LEU A 5 1.23 6.73 7.42
N VAL A 6 2.08 6.03 6.69
CA VAL A 6 1.73 5.34 5.44
C VAL A 6 1.51 3.87 5.76
N TRP A 7 0.27 3.39 5.61
CA TRP A 7 -0.05 1.99 5.85
C TRP A 7 0.04 1.18 4.55
N PHE A 8 1.13 0.43 4.41
CA PHE A 8 1.39 -0.46 3.29
C PHE A 8 0.67 -1.80 3.44
N ARG A 9 0.19 -2.31 2.30
CA ARG A 9 -0.53 -3.59 2.16
C ARG A 9 -0.06 -4.32 0.89
N ARG A 10 -0.80 -4.20 -0.21
CA ARG A 10 -0.48 -4.83 -1.52
C ARG A 10 0.28 -3.91 -2.47
N ASP A 11 0.85 -2.83 -1.94
CA ASP A 11 1.39 -1.68 -2.64
C ASP A 11 2.87 -1.46 -2.26
N LEU A 12 3.64 -2.55 -2.16
CA LEU A 12 5.03 -2.59 -1.66
C LEU A 12 6.05 -2.00 -2.65
N ARG A 13 5.89 -0.71 -2.96
CA ARG A 13 6.66 0.03 -3.97
C ARG A 13 6.79 1.50 -3.60
N LEU A 14 7.85 2.16 -4.06
CA LEU A 14 8.06 3.60 -3.88
C LEU A 14 7.52 4.41 -5.06
N GLN A 15 7.69 3.87 -6.27
CA GLN A 15 7.31 4.53 -7.51
C GLN A 15 5.80 4.43 -7.73
N ASP A 16 5.21 5.55 -8.15
CA ASP A 16 3.80 5.64 -8.49
C ASP A 16 2.87 5.07 -7.40
N ASN A 17 3.16 5.38 -6.13
CA ASN A 17 2.33 5.00 -4.98
C ASN A 17 1.63 6.26 -4.44
N LEU A 18 0.31 6.35 -4.62
CA LEU A 18 -0.46 7.55 -4.32
C LEU A 18 -0.42 7.94 -2.84
N ALA A 19 -0.68 6.99 -1.92
CA ALA A 19 -0.63 7.24 -0.49
C ALA A 19 0.76 7.67 0.00
N LEU A 20 1.81 6.99 -0.45
CA LEU A 20 3.18 7.33 -0.08
C LEU A 20 3.57 8.72 -0.62
N ALA A 21 3.26 9.00 -1.88
CA ALA A 21 3.55 10.29 -2.50
C ALA A 21 2.82 11.43 -1.77
N ALA A 22 1.54 11.24 -1.44
CA ALA A 22 0.73 12.20 -0.69
C ALA A 22 1.32 12.48 0.70
N ALA A 23 1.64 11.44 1.46
CA ALA A 23 2.24 11.55 2.79
C ALA A 23 3.58 12.30 2.78
N CYS A 24 4.33 12.21 1.68
CA CYS A 24 5.64 12.83 1.55
C CYS A 24 5.61 14.27 0.99
N ARG A 25 4.46 14.80 0.57
CA ARG A 25 4.34 16.15 -0.03
C ARG A 25 4.83 17.26 0.91
N ASP A 26 4.44 17.18 2.18
CA ASP A 26 4.99 18.06 3.21
C ASP A 26 6.38 17.57 3.59
N ALA A 27 7.44 18.27 3.18
CA ALA A 27 8.83 17.91 3.48
C ALA A 27 9.18 18.03 4.97
N SER A 28 8.42 18.81 5.75
CA SER A 28 8.63 19.03 7.17
C SER A 28 7.94 17.98 8.05
N ALA A 29 6.94 17.27 7.52
CA ALA A 29 6.25 16.21 8.26
C ALA A 29 7.18 15.03 8.58
N ARG A 30 6.98 14.43 9.75
CA ARG A 30 7.62 13.15 10.10
C ARG A 30 6.84 12.01 9.46
N VAL A 31 7.46 11.28 8.53
CA VAL A 31 6.81 10.18 7.82
C VAL A 31 7.26 8.84 8.41
N LEU A 32 6.30 7.99 8.75
CA LEU A 32 6.49 6.60 9.17
C LEU A 32 5.78 5.69 8.18
N ALA A 33 6.34 4.52 7.91
CA ALA A 33 5.65 3.45 7.19
C ALA A 33 5.21 2.37 8.18
N LEU A 34 4.08 1.72 7.91
CA LEU A 34 3.54 0.61 8.69
C LEU A 34 3.21 -0.54 7.73
N TYR A 35 3.62 -1.74 8.09
CA TYR A 35 3.14 -2.97 7.48
C TYR A 35 2.69 -3.94 8.57
N ILE A 36 1.52 -4.57 8.36
CA ILE A 36 0.95 -5.54 9.30
C ILE A 36 0.75 -6.87 8.57
N SER A 37 1.46 -7.92 8.97
CA SER A 37 1.17 -9.28 8.52
C SER A 37 0.00 -9.87 9.29
N THR A 38 -0.85 -10.64 8.59
CA THR A 38 -2.05 -11.27 9.15
C THR A 38 -2.14 -12.76 8.76
N PRO A 39 -1.26 -13.63 9.29
CA PRO A 39 -1.13 -15.01 8.82
C PRO A 39 -2.41 -15.84 8.88
N ALA A 40 -3.23 -15.69 9.92
CA ALA A 40 -4.49 -16.43 10.02
C ALA A 40 -5.53 -15.92 9.00
N GLN A 41 -5.55 -14.62 8.73
CA GLN A 41 -6.38 -14.04 7.66
C GLN A 41 -5.94 -14.53 6.28
N TRP A 42 -4.63 -14.55 6.02
CA TRP A 42 -4.07 -15.05 4.77
C TRP A 42 -4.40 -16.52 4.55
N GLN A 43 -4.36 -17.33 5.61
CA GLN A 43 -4.79 -18.72 5.56
C GLN A 43 -6.28 -18.84 5.22
N ALA A 44 -7.13 -18.02 5.85
CA ALA A 44 -8.56 -17.99 5.56
C ALA A 44 -8.90 -17.47 4.15
N HIS A 45 -7.95 -16.82 3.49
CA HIS A 45 -8.04 -16.34 2.10
C HIS A 45 -7.27 -17.23 1.11
N ASP A 46 -6.83 -18.41 1.54
CA ASP A 46 -6.09 -19.38 0.73
C ASP A 46 -4.83 -18.78 0.05
N MET A 47 -4.13 -17.87 0.74
CA MET A 47 -2.93 -17.24 0.17
C MET A 47 -1.88 -18.31 -0.16
N ALA A 48 -1.42 -18.30 -1.42
CA ALA A 48 -0.45 -19.26 -1.90
C ALA A 48 0.92 -19.08 -1.20
N PRO A 49 1.61 -20.18 -0.83
CA PRO A 49 2.93 -20.08 -0.19
C PRO A 49 3.98 -19.34 -1.03
N ARG A 50 3.89 -19.40 -2.36
CA ARG A 50 4.78 -18.63 -3.26
C ARG A 50 4.49 -17.14 -3.22
N GLN A 51 3.21 -16.76 -3.10
CA GLN A 51 2.81 -15.36 -2.95
C GLN A 51 3.31 -14.80 -1.62
N ALA A 52 3.21 -15.57 -0.53
CA ALA A 52 3.76 -15.17 0.76
C ALA A 52 5.28 -14.97 0.70
N ALA A 53 6.01 -15.86 0.01
CA ALA A 53 7.45 -15.72 -0.21
C ALA A 53 7.78 -14.47 -1.03
N PHE A 54 6.99 -14.19 -2.08
CA PHE A 54 7.16 -13.01 -2.91
C PHE A 54 6.91 -11.71 -2.14
N ILE A 55 5.84 -11.65 -1.33
CA ILE A 55 5.54 -10.53 -0.43
C ILE A 55 6.67 -10.32 0.58
N SER A 56 7.17 -11.41 1.20
CA SER A 56 8.30 -11.35 2.14
C SER A 56 9.54 -10.72 1.51
N ALA A 57 9.87 -11.12 0.28
CA ALA A 57 10.99 -10.56 -0.46
C ALA A 57 10.77 -9.08 -0.80
N GLN A 58 9.58 -8.73 -1.31
CA GLN A 58 9.22 -7.34 -1.65
C GLN A 58 9.23 -6.42 -0.42
N LEU A 59 8.77 -6.92 0.72
CA LEU A 59 8.74 -6.16 1.97
C LEU A 59 10.15 -5.82 2.46
N ASN A 60 11.09 -6.76 2.36
CA ASN A 60 12.50 -6.52 2.69
C ASN A 60 13.16 -5.54 1.72
N ALA A 61 12.88 -5.65 0.41
CA ALA A 61 13.35 -4.69 -0.58
C ALA A 61 12.78 -3.27 -0.33
N LEU A 62 11.49 -3.19 0.00
CA LEU A 62 10.82 -1.93 0.38
C LEU A 62 11.42 -1.33 1.64
N GLN A 63 11.72 -2.14 2.67
CA GLN A 63 12.34 -1.67 3.92
C GLN A 63 13.68 -0.98 3.62
N ALA A 64 14.52 -1.60 2.79
CA ALA A 64 15.79 -1.01 2.36
C ALA A 64 15.59 0.30 1.59
N ALA A 65 14.67 0.30 0.61
CA ALA A 65 14.39 1.48 -0.20
C ALA A 65 13.82 2.65 0.61
N LEU A 66 12.91 2.38 1.57
CA LEU A 66 12.38 3.38 2.49
C LEU A 66 13.47 3.96 3.41
N ALA A 67 14.41 3.13 3.86
CA ALA A 67 15.52 3.57 4.70
C ALA A 67 16.43 4.57 3.98
N GLU A 68 16.71 4.36 2.69
CA GLU A 68 17.44 5.32 1.84
C GLU A 68 16.69 6.65 1.71
N LYS A 69 15.36 6.63 1.80
CA LYS A 69 14.54 7.85 1.84
C LYS A 69 14.44 8.47 3.22
N GLY A 70 14.94 7.83 4.28
CA GLY A 70 14.80 8.33 5.66
C GLY A 70 13.44 8.02 6.28
N ILE A 71 12.74 7.00 5.79
CA ILE A 71 11.42 6.60 6.26
C ILE A 71 11.55 5.24 6.97
N PRO A 72 11.32 5.16 8.29
CA PRO A 72 11.36 3.87 8.99
C PRO A 72 10.08 3.07 8.73
N LEU A 73 10.26 1.76 8.53
CA LEU A 73 9.17 0.79 8.42
C LEU A 73 8.91 0.13 9.77
N LEU A 74 7.73 0.39 10.33
CA LEU A 74 7.19 -0.32 11.49
C LEU A 74 6.55 -1.62 11.01
N PHE A 75 7.04 -2.75 11.50
CA PHE A 75 6.49 -4.06 11.20
C PHE A 75 5.76 -4.62 12.41
N HIS A 76 4.54 -5.10 12.19
CA HIS A 76 3.77 -5.84 13.18
C HIS A 76 3.23 -7.13 12.56
N GLU A 77 3.17 -8.18 13.37
CA GLU A 77 2.48 -9.42 13.04
C GLU A 77 1.33 -9.63 14.01
N VAL A 78 0.13 -9.84 13.48
CA VAL A 78 -1.08 -10.15 14.24
C VAL A 78 -1.87 -11.26 13.55
N ALA A 79 -2.88 -11.82 14.21
CA ALA A 79 -3.62 -12.94 13.63
C ALA A 79 -4.42 -12.55 12.38
N ASP A 80 -5.25 -11.51 12.49
CA ASP A 80 -6.28 -11.20 11.50
C ASP A 80 -6.54 -9.68 11.34
N PHE A 81 -7.53 -9.33 10.51
CA PHE A 81 -7.89 -7.94 10.29
C PHE A 81 -8.47 -7.25 11.53
N ASN A 82 -9.17 -7.96 12.43
CA ASN A 82 -9.66 -7.35 13.66
C ASN A 82 -8.52 -6.90 14.56
N ALA A 83 -7.50 -7.76 14.73
CA ALA A 83 -6.29 -7.41 15.46
C ALA A 83 -5.51 -6.28 14.77
N SER A 84 -5.50 -6.24 13.43
CA SER A 84 -4.83 -5.17 12.67
C SER A 84 -5.42 -3.79 12.97
N ILE A 85 -6.75 -3.70 13.19
CA ILE A 85 -7.43 -2.43 13.51
C ILE A 85 -6.90 -1.87 14.85
N GLU A 86 -6.80 -2.70 15.88
CA GLU A 86 -6.24 -2.30 17.18
C GLU A 86 -4.75 -1.95 17.07
N THR A 87 -3.98 -2.66 16.23
CA THR A 87 -2.58 -2.34 15.97
C THR A 87 -2.43 -0.95 15.35
N VAL A 88 -3.19 -0.62 14.30
CA VAL A 88 -3.13 0.71 13.68
C VAL A 88 -3.45 1.80 14.72
N LYS A 89 -4.50 1.60 15.53
CA LYS A 89 -4.84 2.53 16.62
C LYS A 89 -3.71 2.72 17.63
N ASN A 90 -3.09 1.63 18.05
CA ASN A 90 -1.99 1.67 19.01
C ASN A 90 -0.76 2.39 18.43
N VAL A 91 -0.41 2.11 17.16
CA VAL A 91 0.68 2.78 16.44
C VAL A 91 0.39 4.27 16.31
N CYS A 92 -0.83 4.65 15.93
CA CYS A 92 -1.23 6.05 15.81
C CYS A 92 -1.07 6.79 17.14
N ARG A 93 -1.51 6.18 18.25
CA ARG A 93 -1.37 6.76 19.60
C ARG A 93 0.09 6.83 20.04
N GLN A 94 0.87 5.78 19.83
CA GLN A 94 2.27 5.69 20.29
C GLN A 94 3.18 6.71 19.59
N HIS A 95 2.86 7.06 18.35
CA HIS A 95 3.67 7.92 17.51
C HIS A 95 3.04 9.31 17.26
N ASP A 96 1.98 9.67 17.99
CA ASP A 96 1.27 10.94 17.83
C ASP A 96 0.93 11.21 16.35
N VAL A 97 0.39 10.20 15.67
CA VAL A 97 0.04 10.26 14.25
C VAL A 97 -1.11 11.23 14.06
N SER A 98 -0.91 12.19 13.16
CA SER A 98 -1.90 13.20 12.79
C SER A 98 -2.66 12.84 11.51
N HIS A 99 -1.99 12.14 10.59
CA HIS A 99 -2.55 11.76 9.29
C HIS A 99 -2.19 10.31 8.96
N LEU A 100 -3.18 9.52 8.54
CA LEU A 100 -3.03 8.16 8.08
C LEU A 100 -3.31 8.12 6.57
N PHE A 101 -2.30 7.75 5.79
CA PHE A 101 -2.39 7.60 4.34
C PHE A 101 -2.39 6.13 3.96
N TYR A 102 -3.32 5.73 3.11
CA TYR A 102 -3.45 4.35 2.68
C TYR A 102 -4.08 4.23 1.29
N ASN A 103 -3.73 3.20 0.53
CA ASN A 103 -4.35 2.94 -0.79
C ASN A 103 -5.51 1.95 -0.68
N TYR A 104 -6.69 2.25 -1.20
CA TYR A 104 -7.89 1.39 -1.06
C TYR A 104 -7.68 -0.05 -1.53
N GLN A 105 -8.29 -0.98 -0.81
CA GLN A 105 -8.51 -2.37 -1.22
C GLN A 105 -10.02 -2.60 -1.38
N TYR A 106 -10.45 -3.24 -2.46
CA TYR A 106 -11.87 -3.31 -2.82
C TYR A 106 -12.56 -4.60 -2.36
N GLU A 107 -11.78 -5.59 -1.93
CA GLU A 107 -12.30 -6.83 -1.36
C GLU A 107 -13.12 -6.57 -0.08
N PHE A 108 -14.14 -7.39 0.16
CA PHE A 108 -15.15 -7.12 1.20
C PHE A 108 -14.56 -7.01 2.60
N ASN A 109 -13.69 -7.94 3.00
CA ASN A 109 -13.11 -7.98 4.35
C ASN A 109 -12.17 -6.79 4.58
N GLU A 110 -11.39 -6.42 3.58
CA GLU A 110 -10.45 -5.31 3.59
C GLU A 110 -11.20 -3.97 3.69
N ARG A 111 -12.30 -3.80 2.96
CA ARG A 111 -13.16 -2.61 3.09
C ARG A 111 -13.77 -2.48 4.49
N GLN A 112 -14.21 -3.59 5.08
CA GLN A 112 -14.73 -3.59 6.45
C GLN A 112 -13.65 -3.21 7.46
N ARG A 113 -12.43 -3.75 7.29
CA ARG A 113 -11.26 -3.40 8.09
C ARG A 113 -10.96 -1.90 8.01
N ASP A 114 -10.85 -1.36 6.79
CA ASP A 114 -10.47 0.04 6.58
C ASP A 114 -11.53 1.00 7.16
N ALA A 115 -12.82 0.73 6.94
CA ALA A 115 -13.91 1.51 7.53
C ALA A 115 -13.92 1.46 9.08
N ALA A 116 -13.55 0.31 9.66
CA ALA A 116 -13.43 0.17 11.11
C ALA A 116 -12.23 0.94 11.67
N VAL A 117 -11.09 0.97 10.95
CA VAL A 117 -9.93 1.80 11.30
C VAL A 117 -10.31 3.28 11.33
N GLU A 118 -10.94 3.80 10.28
CA GLU A 118 -11.35 5.20 10.22
C GLU A 118 -12.28 5.58 11.37
N LYS A 119 -13.27 4.71 11.67
CA LYS A 119 -14.19 4.92 12.80
C LYS A 119 -13.49 4.96 14.15
N MET A 120 -12.39 4.21 14.31
CA MET A 120 -11.62 4.13 15.56
C MET A 120 -10.58 5.24 15.73
N LEU A 121 -10.36 6.06 14.70
CA LEU A 121 -9.37 7.13 14.68
C LEU A 121 -10.00 8.51 14.48
N PRO A 122 -10.95 8.96 15.33
CA PRO A 122 -11.68 10.21 15.12
C PRO A 122 -10.80 11.47 15.18
N SER A 123 -9.60 11.38 15.74
CA SER A 123 -8.63 12.48 15.85
C SER A 123 -7.50 12.42 14.83
N VAL A 124 -7.50 11.42 13.94
CA VAL A 124 -6.50 11.27 12.87
C VAL A 124 -7.19 11.53 11.54
N ILE A 125 -6.57 12.31 10.68
CA ILE A 125 -7.08 12.54 9.32
C ILE A 125 -6.71 11.33 8.47
N CYS A 126 -7.70 10.56 8.04
CA CYS A 126 -7.51 9.39 7.17
C CYS A 126 -7.69 9.79 5.70
N GLU A 127 -6.71 9.47 4.87
CA GLU A 127 -6.73 9.74 3.43
C GLU A 127 -6.51 8.43 2.65
N GLY A 128 -7.57 7.98 1.98
CA GLY A 128 -7.57 6.80 1.11
C GLY A 128 -7.43 7.15 -0.37
N PHE A 129 -6.68 6.35 -1.13
CA PHE A 129 -6.40 6.59 -2.56
C PHE A 129 -6.70 5.36 -3.45
N ASP A 130 -7.31 5.57 -4.61
CA ASP A 130 -7.58 4.52 -5.61
C ASP A 130 -6.32 4.18 -6.45
N ASP A 131 -5.32 3.57 -5.81
CA ASP A 131 -3.98 3.30 -6.41
C ASP A 131 -3.89 2.01 -7.22
N SER A 132 -4.73 1.01 -6.91
CA SER A 132 -4.71 -0.30 -7.56
C SER A 132 -5.43 -0.34 -8.92
N VAL A 133 -5.95 0.80 -9.38
CA VAL A 133 -6.69 0.96 -10.63
C VAL A 133 -6.29 2.26 -11.32
N ILE A 134 -6.35 2.29 -12.65
CA ILE A 134 -6.11 3.52 -13.41
C ILE A 134 -7.30 4.48 -13.26
N LEU A 135 -8.54 3.97 -13.33
CA LEU A 135 -9.75 4.75 -13.11
C LEU A 135 -10.51 4.16 -11.93
N ALA A 136 -10.80 4.98 -10.92
CA ALA A 136 -11.51 4.58 -9.70
C ALA A 136 -12.89 3.96 -9.98
N PRO A 137 -13.34 2.96 -9.20
CA PRO A 137 -14.73 2.50 -9.25
C PRO A 137 -15.69 3.68 -9.05
N GLY A 138 -16.70 3.81 -9.90
CA GLY A 138 -17.54 5.02 -9.96
C GLY A 138 -17.25 5.92 -11.15
N ALA A 139 -16.01 5.92 -11.65
CA ALA A 139 -15.61 6.79 -12.77
C ALA A 139 -16.19 6.36 -14.13
N VAL A 140 -16.53 5.07 -14.28
CA VAL A 140 -17.06 4.49 -15.52
C VAL A 140 -18.38 3.78 -15.22
N MET A 141 -19.48 4.49 -15.46
CA MET A 141 -20.84 4.02 -15.18
C MET A 141 -21.71 4.03 -16.45
N THR A 142 -22.79 3.27 -16.41
CA THR A 142 -23.85 3.34 -17.43
C THR A 142 -24.61 4.68 -17.33
N GLY A 143 -25.44 4.99 -18.33
CA GLY A 143 -26.29 6.19 -18.29
C GLY A 143 -27.29 6.21 -17.12
N ASN A 144 -27.62 5.04 -16.56
CA ASN A 144 -28.47 4.91 -15.38
C ASN A 144 -27.68 4.92 -14.06
N HIS A 145 -26.38 5.27 -14.09
CA HIS A 145 -25.49 5.29 -12.92
C HIS A 145 -25.27 3.92 -12.24
N GLU A 146 -25.42 2.83 -13.01
CA GLU A 146 -25.07 1.46 -12.58
C GLU A 146 -23.73 1.00 -13.17
N MET A 147 -23.08 0.05 -12.50
CA MET A 147 -21.88 -0.62 -13.02
C MET A 147 -22.22 -1.50 -14.24
N TYR A 148 -21.32 -1.52 -15.22
CA TYR A 148 -21.46 -2.37 -16.41
C TYR A 148 -21.41 -3.86 -16.06
N LYS A 149 -22.27 -4.66 -16.72
CA LYS A 149 -22.32 -6.13 -16.62
C LYS A 149 -21.65 -6.86 -17.79
N VAL A 150 -21.30 -6.13 -18.86
CA VAL A 150 -20.64 -6.68 -20.07
C VAL A 150 -19.37 -5.90 -20.32
N PHE A 151 -18.27 -6.61 -20.61
CA PHE A 151 -16.94 -6.00 -20.76
C PHE A 151 -16.81 -5.06 -21.96
N THR A 152 -17.35 -5.42 -23.13
CA THR A 152 -17.23 -4.58 -24.34
C THR A 152 -17.75 -3.15 -24.15
N PRO A 153 -18.99 -2.91 -23.67
CA PRO A 153 -19.46 -1.56 -23.43
C PRO A 153 -18.71 -0.87 -22.27
N PHE A 154 -18.28 -1.61 -21.25
CA PHE A 154 -17.40 -1.08 -20.20
C PHE A 154 -16.09 -0.55 -20.79
N LYS A 155 -15.36 -1.35 -21.58
CA LYS A 155 -14.10 -0.97 -22.23
C LYS A 155 -14.26 0.30 -23.08
N ASN A 156 -15.34 0.40 -23.85
CA ASN A 156 -15.58 1.57 -24.71
C ASN A 156 -15.79 2.84 -23.87
N ALA A 157 -16.60 2.76 -22.81
CA ALA A 157 -16.80 3.87 -21.88
C ALA A 157 -15.52 4.21 -21.10
N TRP A 158 -14.76 3.19 -20.67
CA TRP A 158 -13.49 3.34 -19.96
C TRP A 158 -12.44 4.05 -20.82
N LEU A 159 -12.27 3.66 -22.08
CA LEU A 159 -11.35 4.32 -23.01
C LEU A 159 -11.77 5.76 -23.31
N LYS A 160 -13.08 6.03 -23.39
CA LYS A 160 -13.57 7.40 -23.55
C LYS A 160 -13.17 8.24 -22.34
N ARG A 161 -13.45 7.76 -21.13
CA ARG A 161 -13.12 8.46 -19.89
C ARG A 161 -11.62 8.69 -19.73
N LEU A 162 -10.79 7.68 -20.01
CA LEU A 162 -9.34 7.80 -19.93
C LEU A 162 -8.79 8.88 -20.89
N LYS A 163 -9.36 9.02 -22.09
CA LYS A 163 -8.91 10.03 -23.06
C LYS A 163 -9.25 11.46 -22.63
N GLU A 164 -10.24 11.64 -21.75
CA GLU A 164 -10.61 12.96 -21.22
C GLU A 164 -9.59 13.42 -20.17
N ASP A 165 -9.07 12.49 -19.36
CA ASP A 165 -8.11 12.76 -18.30
C ASP A 165 -7.26 11.50 -18.04
N ILE A 166 -6.00 11.52 -18.47
CA ILE A 166 -5.05 10.43 -18.25
C ILE A 166 -4.35 10.70 -16.91
N PRO A 167 -4.55 9.86 -15.89
CA PRO A 167 -3.88 10.04 -14.60
C PRO A 167 -2.35 9.98 -14.78
N PRO A 168 -1.59 10.97 -14.27
CA PRO A 168 -0.15 10.95 -14.35
C PRO A 168 0.44 9.97 -13.31
N CYS A 169 1.58 9.36 -13.63
CA CYS A 169 2.35 8.63 -12.61
C CYS A 169 2.96 9.60 -11.61
N VAL A 170 2.86 9.30 -10.32
CA VAL A 170 3.51 10.09 -9.26
C VAL A 170 4.95 9.63 -9.03
N PRO A 171 5.92 10.55 -8.81
CA PRO A 171 7.30 10.15 -8.60
C PRO A 171 7.49 9.53 -7.21
N ALA A 172 8.46 8.62 -7.08
CA ALA A 172 8.94 8.18 -5.77
C ALA A 172 9.38 9.37 -4.89
N PRO A 173 9.21 9.27 -3.56
CA PRO A 173 9.56 10.36 -2.66
C PRO A 173 11.06 10.67 -2.69
N LYS A 174 11.37 11.95 -2.51
CA LYS A 174 12.74 12.42 -2.23
C LYS A 174 13.14 12.01 -0.81
N ILE A 175 14.44 12.02 -0.55
CA ILE A 175 14.98 11.82 0.80
C ILE A 175 14.37 12.83 1.79
N ARG A 176 13.98 12.37 2.98
CA ARG A 176 13.42 13.23 4.04
C ARG A 176 14.49 14.18 4.57
N VAL A 177 14.04 15.29 5.18
CA VAL A 177 14.93 16.32 5.77
C VAL A 177 15.87 15.77 6.86
N SER A 178 15.48 14.66 7.51
CA SER A 178 16.30 13.94 8.48
C SER A 178 17.44 13.14 7.87
N GLY A 179 17.51 13.04 6.54
CA GLY A 179 18.47 12.18 5.83
C GLY A 179 18.07 10.70 5.83
N ALA A 180 18.90 9.89 5.18
CA ALA A 180 18.74 8.43 5.14
C ALA A 180 18.94 7.84 6.53
N LEU A 181 18.28 6.71 6.81
CA LEU A 181 18.46 6.02 8.07
C LEU A 181 19.86 5.40 8.13
N SER A 182 20.56 5.62 9.24
CA SER A 182 21.90 5.09 9.49
C SER A 182 21.91 3.83 10.36
N THR A 183 20.76 3.47 10.94
CA THR A 183 20.62 2.28 11.78
C THR A 183 20.57 1.01 10.92
N PRO A 184 21.28 -0.07 11.31
CA PRO A 184 21.16 -1.35 10.62
C PRO A 184 19.70 -1.84 10.56
N LEU A 185 19.27 -2.23 9.37
CA LEU A 185 17.93 -2.78 9.18
C LEU A 185 17.90 -4.23 9.67
N THR A 186 16.87 -4.57 10.43
CA THR A 186 16.56 -5.97 10.74
C THR A 186 15.59 -6.47 9.68
N PRO A 187 15.95 -7.50 8.89
CA PRO A 187 15.06 -8.08 7.92
C PRO A 187 13.75 -8.54 8.55
N VAL A 188 12.65 -8.29 7.85
CA VAL A 188 11.33 -8.77 8.23
C VAL A 188 11.21 -10.24 7.87
N SER A 189 10.69 -11.03 8.82
CA SER A 189 10.31 -12.43 8.60
C SER A 189 8.81 -12.57 8.78
N LEU A 190 8.15 -13.20 7.80
CA LEU A 190 6.71 -13.49 7.85
C LEU A 190 6.47 -14.89 8.39
N ASN A 191 5.68 -15.03 9.44
CA ASN A 191 5.28 -16.32 9.99
C ASN A 191 4.12 -16.94 9.19
N TYR A 192 4.39 -17.36 7.96
CA TYR A 192 3.45 -18.04 7.07
C TYR A 192 4.19 -19.05 6.20
N PRO A 193 3.57 -20.18 5.78
CA PRO A 193 4.21 -21.13 4.88
C PRO A 193 4.70 -20.45 3.59
N GLN A 194 5.98 -20.64 3.27
CA GLN A 194 6.63 -20.03 2.10
C GLN A 194 7.21 -21.10 1.18
N GLN A 195 7.07 -20.89 -0.13
CA GLN A 195 7.68 -21.72 -1.17
C GLN A 195 8.48 -20.85 -2.12
N ALA A 196 9.62 -21.34 -2.58
CA ALA A 196 10.45 -20.63 -3.55
C ALA A 196 9.70 -20.36 -4.87
N PHE A 197 10.06 -19.26 -5.51
CA PHE A 197 9.59 -18.82 -6.82
C PHE A 197 10.78 -18.48 -7.71
N ASP A 198 10.54 -18.40 -9.02
CA ASP A 198 11.58 -18.03 -9.99
C ASP A 198 11.76 -16.51 -10.02
N ALA A 199 12.87 -16.02 -9.47
CA ALA A 199 13.15 -14.59 -9.41
C ALA A 199 13.44 -13.95 -10.78
N ALA A 200 13.75 -14.73 -11.81
CA ALA A 200 13.92 -14.20 -13.17
C ALA A 200 12.56 -13.89 -13.81
N LEU A 201 11.52 -14.67 -13.48
CA LEU A 201 10.16 -14.44 -13.94
C LEU A 201 9.40 -13.45 -13.05
N PHE A 202 9.70 -13.45 -11.75
CA PHE A 202 9.06 -12.62 -10.73
C PHE A 202 10.12 -11.82 -9.96
N PRO A 203 10.69 -10.76 -10.56
CA PRO A 203 11.69 -9.94 -9.88
C PRO A 203 11.08 -9.18 -8.70
N VAL A 204 11.91 -8.92 -7.69
CA VAL A 204 11.50 -8.31 -6.42
C VAL A 204 11.96 -6.85 -6.36
N GLU A 205 13.14 -6.56 -6.90
CA GLU A 205 13.69 -5.21 -6.93
C GLU A 205 12.90 -4.32 -7.89
N GLU A 206 12.36 -3.21 -7.36
CA GLU A 206 11.50 -2.29 -8.12
C GLU A 206 12.13 -1.81 -9.44
N ASN A 207 13.44 -1.53 -9.46
CA ASN A 207 14.14 -1.12 -10.68
C ASN A 207 14.18 -2.23 -11.74
N VAL A 208 14.25 -3.49 -11.34
CA VAL A 208 14.24 -4.65 -12.25
C VAL A 208 12.83 -4.87 -12.80
N VAL A 209 11.81 -4.75 -11.94
CA VAL A 209 10.39 -4.79 -12.36
C VAL A 209 10.10 -3.71 -13.41
N ILE A 210 10.55 -2.47 -13.17
CA ILE A 210 10.39 -1.35 -14.12
C ILE A 210 11.17 -1.60 -15.41
N ALA A 211 12.37 -2.17 -15.33
CA ALA A 211 13.15 -2.52 -16.52
C ALA A 211 12.45 -3.59 -17.36
N GLN A 212 11.83 -4.60 -16.73
CA GLN A 212 11.06 -5.63 -17.41
C GLN A 212 9.79 -5.06 -18.07
N LEU A 213 9.09 -4.12 -17.42
CA LEU A 213 7.93 -3.43 -18.00
C LEU A 213 8.27 -2.63 -19.27
N ARG A 214 9.52 -2.17 -19.40
CA ARG A 214 9.98 -1.36 -20.54
C ARG A 214 10.38 -2.20 -21.76
N GLN A 215 10.46 -3.52 -21.63
CA GLN A 215 10.74 -4.44 -22.74
C GLN A 215 9.48 -4.67 -23.56
#